data_AF-K1SXV5-F1
#
_entry.id   AF-K1SXV5-F1
#
_cell.length_a   1.000
_cell.length_b   1.000
_cell.length_c   1.000
_cell.angle_alpha   90.00
_cell.angle_beta   90.00
_cell.angle_gamma   90.00
#
_symmetry.space_group_name_H-M   'P 1'
#
loop_
_entity.id
_entity.type
_entity.pdbx_description
1 polymer ?
#
loop_
_entity_poly.entity_id
_entity_poly.type
_entity_poly.pdbx_seq_one_letter_code
_entity_poly.pdbx_strand_id
1 'polypeptide(L)'
;MTSRAVIAYPIGENEKADLSNGVILQLADRKDTICGGRISWNTDDYGFTYTKGEYTGIDKLYIDNNHKLLLDKPENAIKVNVACYTLRDIRKGVSTEYPIVKIGAQYWMGKELHATTYRDGAPLKKQSDLGTDKAGYYKPDKYDIYFYNGESILAGELAPEGWKIPSDADWEQLEK
;
A
#
# COMPACT_ATOMS: atom_id res chain seq x y z
N MET A 1 -17.15 -12.23 -6.79
CA MET A 1 -15.99 -13.09 -7.07
C MET A 1 -14.85 -12.58 -6.21
N THR A 2 -14.25 -13.39 -5.33
CA THR A 2 -13.18 -12.96 -4.42
C THR A 2 -11.90 -13.69 -4.77
N SER A 3 -10.90 -12.96 -5.26
CA SER A 3 -9.56 -13.48 -5.59
C SER A 3 -8.55 -12.38 -5.34
N ARG A 4 -7.32 -12.74 -4.96
CA ARG A 4 -6.20 -11.80 -4.92
C ARG A 4 -5.47 -11.79 -6.25
N ALA A 5 -5.03 -10.63 -6.70
CA ALA A 5 -4.34 -10.45 -7.97
C ALA A 5 -3.06 -9.64 -7.81
N VAL A 6 -2.05 -9.94 -8.62
CA VAL A 6 -0.88 -9.09 -8.84
C VAL A 6 -1.14 -8.28 -10.11
N ILE A 7 -1.06 -6.95 -10.01
CA ILE A 7 -1.39 -6.03 -11.09
C ILE A 7 -0.23 -5.05 -11.27
N ALA A 8 0.20 -4.83 -12.50
CA ALA A 8 1.13 -3.75 -12.84
C ALA A 8 0.35 -2.51 -13.28
N TYR A 9 0.65 -1.36 -12.67
CA TYR A 9 0.16 -0.06 -13.10
C TYR A 9 1.34 0.82 -13.55
N PRO A 10 1.22 1.57 -14.65
CA PRO A 10 2.19 2.61 -14.96
C PRO A 10 2.11 3.74 -13.92
N ILE A 11 3.25 4.37 -13.64
CA ILE A 11 3.35 5.54 -12.77
C ILE A 11 3.50 6.78 -13.66
N GLY A 12 2.64 7.77 -13.45
CA GLY A 12 2.69 9.05 -14.15
C GLY A 12 3.78 9.97 -13.63
N GLU A 13 4.00 11.09 -14.32
CA GLU A 13 5.01 12.12 -13.95
C GLU A 13 4.78 12.74 -12.57
N ASN A 14 3.55 12.69 -12.07
CA ASN A 14 3.17 13.15 -10.73
C ASN A 14 3.44 12.10 -9.63
N GLU A 15 4.18 11.04 -9.94
CA GLU A 15 4.48 9.90 -9.06
C GLU A 15 3.24 9.14 -8.58
N LYS A 16 2.10 9.29 -9.26
CA LYS A 16 0.87 8.54 -8.96
C LYS A 16 0.68 7.40 -9.95
N ALA A 17 0.18 6.29 -9.44
CA ALA A 17 -0.25 5.19 -10.27
C ALA A 17 -1.44 5.61 -11.14
N ASP A 18 -1.37 5.34 -12.43
CA ASP A 18 -2.50 5.48 -13.34
C ASP A 18 -3.42 4.27 -13.19
N LEU A 19 -4.39 4.41 -12.29
CA LEU A 19 -5.32 3.35 -11.93
C LEU A 19 -6.27 2.94 -13.05
N SER A 20 -6.30 3.67 -14.16
CA SER A 20 -7.10 3.32 -15.34
C SER A 20 -6.40 2.35 -16.29
N ASN A 21 -5.10 2.10 -16.08
CA ASN A 21 -4.24 1.38 -17.02
C ASN A 21 -3.50 0.19 -16.38
N GLY A 22 -4.17 -0.56 -15.51
CA GLY A 22 -3.63 -1.76 -14.90
C GLY A 22 -3.56 -2.96 -15.84
N VAL A 23 -2.55 -3.82 -15.65
CA VAL A 23 -2.40 -5.11 -16.35
C VAL A 23 -2.41 -6.25 -15.33
N ILE A 24 -3.31 -7.21 -15.50
CA ILE A 24 -3.47 -8.35 -14.59
C ILE A 24 -2.35 -9.36 -14.87
N LEU A 25 -1.48 -9.62 -13.90
CA LEU A 25 -0.31 -10.49 -14.09
C LEU A 25 -0.53 -11.90 -13.57
N GLN A 26 -1.02 -12.01 -12.34
CA GLN A 26 -1.18 -13.28 -11.63
C GLN A 26 -2.43 -13.22 -10.77
N LEU A 27 -3.04 -14.38 -10.56
CA LEU A 27 -4.05 -14.58 -9.53
C LEU A 27 -3.47 -15.53 -8.48
N ALA A 28 -3.57 -15.17 -7.21
CA ALA A 28 -2.97 -15.96 -6.14
C ALA A 28 -3.71 -17.28 -5.89
N ASP A 29 -5.04 -17.25 -6.10
CA ASP A 29 -5.93 -18.29 -5.58
C ASP A 29 -6.59 -19.13 -6.68
N ARG A 30 -6.31 -18.84 -7.96
CA ARG A 30 -6.95 -19.51 -9.10
C ARG A 30 -6.13 -19.43 -10.40
N LYS A 31 -6.52 -20.23 -11.38
CA LYS A 31 -5.84 -20.38 -12.68
C LYS A 31 -6.71 -19.99 -13.87
N ASP A 32 -7.58 -19.02 -13.67
CA ASP A 32 -8.42 -18.52 -14.76
C ASP A 32 -7.57 -17.88 -15.84
N THR A 33 -7.97 -18.05 -17.09
CA THR A 33 -7.39 -17.36 -18.24
C THR A 33 -7.85 -15.90 -18.27
N ILE A 34 -7.36 -15.05 -17.37
CA ILE A 34 -7.65 -13.60 -17.39
C ILE A 34 -6.39 -12.74 -17.39
N CYS A 35 -5.23 -13.32 -17.09
CA CYS A 35 -3.96 -12.60 -17.04
C CYS A 35 -3.55 -12.11 -18.43
N GLY A 36 -2.81 -11.01 -18.47
CA GLY A 36 -2.57 -10.21 -19.68
C GLY A 36 -3.74 -9.29 -20.06
N GLY A 37 -4.88 -9.41 -19.40
CA GLY A 37 -6.02 -8.50 -19.50
C GLY A 37 -5.76 -7.15 -18.84
N ARG A 38 -6.65 -6.18 -19.06
CA ARG A 38 -6.57 -4.84 -18.47
C ARG A 38 -7.58 -4.68 -17.34
N ILE A 39 -7.22 -3.89 -16.33
CA ILE A 39 -8.12 -3.48 -15.26
C ILE A 39 -8.03 -1.95 -15.08
N SER A 40 -9.19 -1.32 -14.98
CA SER A 40 -9.35 0.13 -14.85
C SER A 40 -10.26 0.42 -13.67
N TRP A 41 -9.72 1.08 -12.64
CA TRP A 41 -10.52 1.56 -11.51
C TRP A 41 -11.27 2.82 -11.90
N ASN A 42 -12.54 2.87 -11.52
CA ASN A 42 -13.27 4.11 -11.49
C ASN A 42 -13.02 4.77 -10.12
N THR A 43 -12.47 5.99 -10.14
CA THR A 43 -12.18 6.74 -8.91
C THR A 43 -13.43 7.26 -8.22
N ASP A 44 -14.56 7.32 -8.94
CA ASP A 44 -15.77 7.99 -8.47
C ASP A 44 -16.73 7.04 -7.74
N ASP A 45 -16.75 5.75 -8.11
CA ASP A 45 -17.64 4.73 -7.53
C ASP A 45 -16.90 3.57 -6.86
N TYR A 46 -15.57 3.64 -6.75
CA TYR A 46 -14.70 2.61 -6.15
C TYR A 46 -14.76 1.24 -6.86
N GLY A 47 -15.48 1.15 -7.97
CA GLY A 47 -15.56 -0.04 -8.80
C GLY A 47 -14.38 -0.15 -9.77
N PHE A 48 -14.35 -1.25 -10.51
CA PHE A 48 -13.42 -1.42 -11.61
C PHE A 48 -14.10 -2.12 -12.78
N THR A 49 -13.60 -1.83 -13.97
CA THR A 49 -13.87 -2.63 -15.16
C THR A 49 -12.63 -3.42 -15.51
N TYR A 50 -12.81 -4.57 -16.16
CA TYR A 50 -11.68 -5.33 -16.66
C TYR A 50 -11.99 -5.96 -18.01
N THR A 51 -10.95 -6.11 -18.82
CA THR A 51 -10.96 -6.93 -20.04
C THR A 51 -10.20 -8.21 -19.75
N LYS A 52 -10.79 -9.34 -20.14
CA LYS A 52 -10.17 -10.65 -19.99
C LYS A 52 -8.95 -10.77 -20.92
N GLY A 53 -7.84 -11.27 -20.40
CA GLY A 53 -6.69 -11.69 -21.21
C GLY A 53 -6.71 -13.17 -21.57
N GLU A 54 -5.65 -13.63 -22.23
CA GLU A 54 -5.55 -14.98 -22.80
C GLU A 54 -4.60 -15.91 -22.02
N TYR A 55 -4.07 -15.45 -20.88
CA TYR A 55 -3.08 -16.19 -20.10
C TYR A 55 -3.60 -16.57 -18.71
N THR A 56 -3.10 -17.67 -18.17
CA THR A 56 -3.34 -18.08 -16.77
C THR A 56 -2.38 -17.41 -15.80
N GLY A 57 -1.26 -16.86 -16.30
CA GLY A 57 -0.26 -16.11 -15.54
C GLY A 57 0.76 -15.46 -16.47
N ILE A 58 1.36 -14.36 -16.02
CA ILE A 58 2.43 -13.61 -16.68
C ILE A 58 3.63 -13.56 -15.73
N ASP A 59 4.74 -14.19 -16.12
CA ASP A 59 5.95 -14.29 -15.28
C ASP A 59 7.03 -13.27 -15.67
N LYS A 60 6.92 -12.66 -16.86
CA LYS A 60 7.90 -11.71 -17.39
C LYS A 60 7.20 -10.50 -17.98
N LEU A 61 7.84 -9.36 -17.79
CA LEU A 61 7.42 -8.07 -18.30
C LEU A 61 8.66 -7.36 -18.85
N TYR A 62 8.44 -6.52 -19.85
CA TYR A 62 9.48 -5.75 -20.50
C TYR A 62 9.06 -4.29 -20.57
N ILE A 63 10.04 -3.39 -20.49
CA ILE A 63 9.87 -1.97 -20.78
C ILE A 63 10.65 -1.68 -22.06
N ASP A 64 10.01 -1.08 -23.05
CA ASP A 64 10.68 -0.66 -24.30
C ASP A 64 11.31 0.73 -24.20
N ASN A 65 12.03 1.16 -25.24
CA ASN A 65 12.65 2.47 -25.32
C ASN A 65 11.68 3.66 -25.25
N ASN A 66 10.37 3.43 -25.39
CA ASN A 66 9.33 4.45 -25.22
C ASN A 66 8.71 4.40 -23.80
N HIS A 67 9.34 3.68 -22.87
CA HIS A 67 8.88 3.46 -21.50
C HIS A 67 7.52 2.74 -21.40
N LYS A 68 7.14 1.98 -22.44
CA LYS A 68 5.89 1.22 -22.44
C LYS A 68 6.10 -0.17 -21.88
N LEU A 69 5.17 -0.60 -21.02
CA LEU A 69 5.10 -1.97 -20.52
C LEU A 69 4.58 -2.92 -21.60
N LEU A 70 5.32 -4.00 -21.83
CA LEU A 70 5.04 -5.06 -22.79
C LEU A 70 5.07 -6.43 -22.11
N LEU A 71 4.22 -7.33 -22.58
CA LEU A 71 4.19 -8.73 -22.14
C LEU A 71 5.13 -9.60 -22.99
N ASP A 72 5.32 -9.23 -24.25
CA ASP A 72 6.27 -9.85 -25.15
C ASP A 72 7.60 -9.12 -25.15
N LYS A 73 8.70 -9.86 -25.33
CA LYS A 73 10.05 -9.31 -25.34
C LYS A 73 10.26 -8.44 -26.59
N PRO A 74 10.50 -7.13 -26.47
CA PRO A 74 10.86 -6.29 -27.61
C PRO A 74 12.31 -6.53 -28.04
N GLU A 75 12.65 -6.09 -29.25
CA GLU A 75 14.04 -6.12 -29.77
C GLU A 75 15.00 -5.36 -28.84
N ASN A 76 14.59 -4.18 -28.39
CA ASN A 76 15.35 -3.30 -27.52
C ASN A 76 14.62 -3.09 -26.18
N ALA A 77 14.76 -4.06 -25.27
CA ALA A 77 14.24 -3.94 -23.90
C ALA A 77 15.20 -3.12 -23.03
N ILE A 78 14.66 -2.17 -22.26
CA ILE A 78 15.41 -1.42 -21.27
C ILE A 78 15.78 -2.35 -20.11
N LYS A 79 17.04 -2.24 -19.63
CA LYS A 79 17.45 -2.85 -18.37
C LYS A 79 16.90 -2.02 -17.22
N VAL A 80 16.04 -2.64 -16.40
CA VAL A 80 15.42 -1.99 -15.25
C VAL A 80 15.93 -2.60 -13.95
N ASN A 81 16.00 -1.78 -12.90
CA ASN A 81 16.16 -2.26 -11.53
C ASN A 81 14.79 -2.29 -10.87
N VAL A 82 14.45 -3.41 -10.23
CA VAL A 82 13.21 -3.55 -9.48
C VAL A 82 13.51 -3.31 -8.01
N ALA A 83 12.77 -2.41 -7.40
CA ALA A 83 12.83 -2.16 -5.96
C ALA A 83 11.41 -2.25 -5.38
N CYS A 84 11.31 -2.78 -4.16
CA CYS A 84 10.06 -2.76 -3.43
C CYS A 84 9.74 -1.32 -3.03
N TYR A 85 8.54 -0.85 -3.34
CA TYR A 85 8.04 0.42 -2.85
C TYR A 85 7.39 0.22 -1.49
N THR A 86 8.00 0.76 -0.44
CA THR A 86 7.52 0.69 0.95
C THR A 86 7.32 2.11 1.49
N LEU A 87 6.41 2.25 2.44
CA LEU A 87 6.31 3.46 3.24
C LEU A 87 7.52 3.50 4.18
N ARG A 88 8.36 4.52 4.04
CA ARG A 88 9.51 4.75 4.90
C ARG A 88 9.16 5.79 5.97
N ASP A 89 9.10 5.35 7.22
CA ASP A 89 8.87 6.20 8.39
C ASP A 89 10.19 6.47 9.10
N ILE A 90 10.60 7.74 9.16
CA ILE A 90 11.87 8.16 9.76
C ILE A 90 11.56 9.02 10.99
N ARG A 91 11.96 8.55 12.17
CA ARG A 91 11.78 9.28 13.43
C ARG A 91 13.07 9.29 14.21
N LYS A 92 13.58 10.47 14.56
CA LYS A 92 14.88 10.64 15.26
C LYS A 92 16.03 9.82 14.66
N GLY A 93 16.10 9.74 13.34
CA GLY A 93 17.15 8.98 12.63
C GLY A 93 16.94 7.46 12.60
N VAL A 94 15.88 6.93 13.21
CA VAL A 94 15.47 5.53 13.08
C VAL A 94 14.52 5.41 11.91
N SER A 95 14.84 4.55 10.95
CA SER A 95 14.05 4.29 9.75
C SER A 95 13.33 2.95 9.88
N THR A 96 12.01 2.96 9.74
CA THR A 96 11.17 1.76 9.68
C THR A 96 10.43 1.71 8.35
N GLU A 97 10.46 0.57 7.67
CA GLU A 97 9.75 0.38 6.40
C GLU A 97 8.48 -0.42 6.61
N TYR A 98 7.39 0.01 5.98
CA TYR A 98 6.08 -0.65 6.01
C TYR A 98 5.65 -1.03 4.59
N PRO A 99 5.24 -2.29 4.34
CA PRO A 99 4.60 -2.65 3.09
C PRO A 99 3.37 -1.76 2.85
N ILE A 100 3.03 -1.53 1.59
CA ILE A 100 1.82 -0.80 1.20
C ILE A 100 0.89 -1.78 0.49
N VAL A 101 -0.39 -1.77 0.84
CA VAL A 101 -1.44 -2.56 0.19
C VAL A 101 -2.52 -1.63 -0.35
N LYS A 102 -3.10 -1.96 -1.51
CA LYS A 102 -4.25 -1.23 -2.07
C LYS A 102 -5.53 -1.97 -1.70
N ILE A 103 -6.51 -1.26 -1.14
CA ILE A 103 -7.84 -1.79 -0.81
C ILE A 103 -8.87 -0.78 -1.35
N GLY A 104 -9.78 -1.22 -2.22
CA GLY A 104 -10.67 -0.31 -2.95
C GLY A 104 -9.85 0.74 -3.72
N ALA A 105 -10.21 2.02 -3.60
CA ALA A 105 -9.45 3.15 -4.15
C ALA A 105 -8.31 3.66 -3.23
N GLN A 106 -8.11 3.06 -2.05
CA GLN A 106 -7.23 3.57 -1.00
C GLN A 106 -5.93 2.75 -0.86
N TYR A 107 -4.91 3.38 -0.25
CA TYR A 107 -3.65 2.73 0.12
C TYR A 107 -3.54 2.65 1.65
N TRP A 108 -3.17 1.46 2.13
CA TRP A 108 -3.08 1.12 3.55
C TRP A 108 -1.69 0.58 3.87
N MET A 109 -1.27 0.73 5.12
CA MET A 109 -0.09 0.03 5.62
C MET A 109 -0.39 -1.48 5.67
N GLY A 110 0.52 -2.28 5.14
CA GLY A 110 0.43 -3.75 5.14
C GLY A 110 0.91 -4.40 6.43
N LYS A 111 1.29 -3.61 7.45
CA LYS A 111 1.60 -4.05 8.81
C LYS A 111 1.38 -2.91 9.81
N GLU A 112 1.33 -3.25 11.08
CA GLU A 112 1.08 -2.36 12.21
C GLU A 112 2.19 -1.32 12.41
N LEU A 113 1.83 -0.12 12.88
CA LEU A 113 2.76 0.96 13.20
C LEU A 113 3.54 0.67 14.49
N HIS A 114 4.88 0.78 14.46
CA HIS A 114 5.77 0.51 15.62
C HIS A 114 6.54 1.76 16.07
N ALA A 115 5.83 2.88 16.21
CA ALA A 115 6.39 4.15 16.68
C ALA A 115 6.52 4.23 18.21
N THR A 116 7.68 4.67 18.70
CA THR A 116 7.92 5.04 20.12
C THR A 116 8.18 6.54 20.29
N THR A 117 8.10 7.28 19.19
CA THR A 117 8.26 8.74 19.10
C THR A 117 7.30 9.29 18.05
N TYR A 118 6.93 10.54 18.18
CA TYR A 118 6.25 11.31 17.16
C TYR A 118 7.18 11.68 16.00
N ARG A 119 6.63 12.14 14.87
CA ARG A 119 7.43 12.60 13.72
C ARG A 119 8.34 13.78 14.06
N ASP A 120 7.89 14.70 14.92
CA ASP A 120 8.69 15.80 15.46
C ASP A 120 9.81 15.33 16.44
N GLY A 121 9.82 14.02 16.75
CA GLY A 121 10.76 13.38 17.65
C GLY A 121 10.33 13.38 19.11
N ALA A 122 9.24 14.02 19.50
CA ALA A 122 8.77 13.97 20.88
C ALA A 122 8.52 12.51 21.32
N PRO A 123 8.99 12.09 22.51
CA PRO A 123 8.89 10.69 22.94
C PRO A 123 7.44 10.32 23.30
N LEU A 124 7.01 9.14 22.87
CA LEU A 124 5.81 8.49 23.39
C LEU A 124 6.20 7.65 24.60
N LYS A 125 5.52 7.82 25.72
CA LYS A 125 5.82 7.05 26.93
C LYS A 125 5.23 5.65 26.83
N LYS A 126 6.03 4.60 27.15
CA LYS A 126 5.50 3.24 27.36
C LYS A 126 4.60 3.25 28.60
N GLN A 127 3.37 2.82 28.46
CA GLN A 127 2.37 2.74 29.52
C GLN A 127 2.16 1.28 29.94
N SER A 128 1.85 1.08 31.22
CA SER A 128 1.43 -0.20 31.81
C SER A 128 -0.09 -0.26 32.02
N ASP A 129 -0.69 0.89 32.30
CA ASP A 129 -2.09 1.04 32.67
C ASP A 129 -2.88 1.71 31.54
N LEU A 130 -4.09 1.22 31.30
CA LEU A 130 -5.03 1.82 30.35
C LEU A 130 -5.76 3.02 31.01
N GLY A 131 -6.19 3.98 30.20
CA GLY A 131 -7.06 5.07 30.64
C GLY A 131 -6.36 6.29 31.25
N THR A 132 -5.05 6.46 31.03
CA THR A 132 -4.35 7.71 31.40
C THR A 132 -4.74 8.86 30.48
N ASP A 133 -4.82 10.07 31.02
CA ASP A 133 -5.00 11.35 30.31
C ASP A 133 -3.72 11.86 29.61
N LYS A 134 -2.76 10.98 29.35
CA LYS A 134 -1.46 11.31 28.75
C LYS A 134 -1.20 10.46 27.53
N ALA A 135 -0.66 11.09 26.48
CA ALA A 135 -0.18 10.39 25.31
C ALA A 135 0.84 9.30 25.67
N GLY A 136 0.66 8.14 25.07
CA GLY A 136 1.55 7.01 25.24
C GLY A 136 1.21 5.81 24.36
N TYR A 137 2.08 4.82 24.42
CA TYR A 137 1.90 3.54 23.75
C TYR A 137 1.97 2.39 24.75
N TYR A 138 1.28 1.31 24.42
CA TYR A 138 1.35 0.03 25.13
C TYR A 138 2.00 -1.02 24.22
N LYS A 139 2.93 -1.81 24.78
CA LYS A 139 3.59 -2.93 24.09
C LYS A 139 3.71 -4.09 25.06
N PRO A 140 2.91 -5.16 24.91
CA PRO A 140 3.09 -6.39 25.67
C PRO A 140 4.50 -6.96 25.46
N ASP A 141 5.14 -7.48 26.50
CA ASP A 141 6.52 -7.97 26.38
C ASP A 141 6.64 -9.21 25.47
N LYS A 142 5.58 -10.02 25.39
CA LYS A 142 5.54 -11.25 24.57
C LYS A 142 5.35 -10.99 23.08
N TYR A 143 4.83 -9.82 22.70
CA TYR A 143 4.40 -9.54 21.33
C TYR A 143 5.08 -8.29 20.79
N ASP A 144 5.43 -8.32 19.51
CA ASP A 144 5.90 -7.11 18.81
C ASP A 144 4.73 -6.38 18.18
N ILE A 145 3.82 -5.90 19.04
CA ILE A 145 2.63 -5.14 18.68
C ILE A 145 2.53 -3.91 19.58
N TYR A 146 2.13 -2.80 18.99
CA TYR A 146 2.05 -1.50 19.64
C TYR A 146 0.61 -1.00 19.57
N PHE A 147 0.10 -0.57 20.72
CA PHE A 147 -1.20 0.07 20.84
C PHE A 147 -1.00 1.51 21.25
N TYR A 148 -1.83 2.42 20.73
CA TYR A 148 -1.78 3.84 21.01
C TYR A 148 -3.11 4.29 21.59
N ASN A 149 -3.08 5.14 22.61
CA ASN A 149 -4.29 5.71 23.18
C ASN A 149 -4.77 6.94 22.37
N GLY A 150 -5.96 7.45 22.69
CA GLY A 150 -6.55 8.61 22.01
C GLY A 150 -5.67 9.86 22.10
N GLU A 151 -5.09 10.13 23.28
CA GLU A 151 -4.17 11.25 23.49
C GLU A 151 -2.95 11.20 22.55
N SER A 152 -2.46 10.00 22.22
CA SER A 152 -1.38 9.85 21.26
C SER A 152 -1.76 10.29 19.85
N ILE A 153 -3.03 10.15 19.47
CA ILE A 153 -3.53 10.51 18.14
C ILE A 153 -3.79 12.03 18.06
N LEU A 154 -4.31 12.63 19.13
CA LEU A 154 -4.71 14.04 19.18
C LEU A 154 -3.56 15.03 18.89
N ALA A 155 -2.31 14.62 19.13
CA ALA A 155 -1.14 15.42 18.81
C ALA A 155 -0.91 15.61 17.28
N GLY A 156 -1.55 14.82 16.42
CA GLY A 156 -1.44 14.94 14.95
C GLY A 156 -0.14 14.42 14.33
N GLU A 157 0.86 14.07 15.14
CA GLU A 157 2.21 13.67 14.69
C GLU A 157 2.47 12.15 14.77
N LEU A 158 1.43 11.33 14.99
CA LEU A 158 1.58 9.89 15.16
C LEU A 158 1.73 9.16 13.82
N ALA A 159 0.97 9.53 12.80
CA ALA A 159 1.01 8.87 11.49
C ALA A 159 2.35 9.15 10.78
N PRO A 160 2.86 8.24 9.93
CA PRO A 160 4.01 8.54 9.08
C PRO A 160 3.79 9.76 8.17
N GLU A 161 4.86 10.37 7.68
CA GLU A 161 4.78 11.56 6.82
C GLU A 161 4.01 11.26 5.52
N GLY A 162 3.07 12.13 5.15
CA GLY A 162 2.19 11.92 3.98
C GLY A 162 1.07 10.91 4.19
N TRP A 163 0.97 10.31 5.39
CA TRP A 163 -0.08 9.36 5.77
C TRP A 163 -0.93 9.93 6.91
N LYS A 164 -2.14 9.38 7.06
CA LYS A 164 -3.07 9.74 8.13
C LYS A 164 -3.56 8.50 8.88
N ILE A 165 -4.02 8.72 10.12
CA ILE A 165 -4.84 7.73 10.81
C ILE A 165 -6.20 7.68 10.08
N PRO A 166 -6.72 6.49 9.75
CA PRO A 166 -8.00 6.35 9.06
C PRO A 166 -9.15 6.88 9.93
N SER A 167 -10.08 7.57 9.29
CA SER A 167 -11.36 8.01 9.85
C SER A 167 -12.48 7.02 9.52
N ASP A 168 -13.62 7.12 10.18
CA ASP A 168 -14.80 6.30 9.88
C ASP A 168 -15.21 6.43 8.40
N ALA A 169 -15.13 7.64 7.83
CA ALA A 169 -15.42 7.89 6.42
C ALA A 169 -14.46 7.15 5.46
N ASP A 170 -13.23 6.86 5.87
CA ASP A 170 -12.29 6.06 5.07
C ASP A 170 -12.71 4.57 5.09
N TRP A 171 -13.25 4.08 6.20
CA TRP A 171 -13.78 2.73 6.31
C TRP A 171 -15.09 2.54 5.54
N GLU A 172 -16.03 3.47 5.67
CA GLU A 172 -17.33 3.43 4.97
C GLU A 172 -17.17 3.39 3.44
N GLN A 173 -16.09 3.98 2.91
CA GLN A 173 -15.77 3.90 1.48
C GLN A 173 -15.38 2.50 1.01
N LEU A 174 -14.96 1.59 1.90
CA LEU A 174 -14.59 0.22 1.58
C LEU A 174 -15.75 -0.77 1.69
N GLU A 175 -16.88 -0.34 2.27
CA GLU A 175 -18.08 -1.18 2.42
C GLU A 175 -18.99 -1.17 1.18
N LYS A 176 -18.72 -0.28 0.22
CA LYS A 176 -19.45 -0.14 -1.04
C LYS A 176 -18.97 -1.15 -2.08
#